data_AF-A0A839H1L3-F1
#
_entry.id   AF-A0A839H1L3-F1
#
_cell.length_a   1.000
_cell.length_b   1.000
_cell.length_c   1.000
_cell.angle_alpha   90.00
_cell.angle_beta   90.00
_cell.angle_gamma   90.00
#
_symmetry.space_group_name_H-M   'P 1'
#
loop_
_entity.id
_entity.type
_entity.pdbx_description
1 polymer ?
#
loop_
_entity_poly.entity_id
_entity_poly.type
_entity_poly.pdbx_seq_one_letter_code
_entity_poly.pdbx_strand_id
1 'polypeptide(L)'
;MALHLPEPSEPPVQLLVSVSKRYFKKAVDRNRLKRQIREAYRLQKQVVPACNTQGGTWLIGVLYIGKEKNPFNTISKKLNSGLERLLTK
;
A
#
# COMPACT_ATOMS: atom_id res chain seq x y z
N MET A 1 4.20 -6.38 3.19
CA MET A 1 3.77 -7.78 3.47
C MET A 1 2.56 -8.05 2.61
N ALA A 2 2.50 -9.19 1.92
CA ALA A 2 1.34 -9.58 1.12
C ALA A 2 0.88 -10.98 1.57
N LEU A 3 -0.42 -11.16 1.73
CA LEU A 3 -1.05 -12.42 2.07
C LEU A 3 -2.14 -12.72 1.03
N HIS A 4 -2.22 -13.97 0.61
CA HIS A 4 -3.29 -14.45 -0.26
C HIS A 4 -4.27 -15.28 0.57
N LEU A 5 -5.56 -14.96 0.45
CA LEU A 5 -6.67 -15.67 1.07
C LEU A 5 -7.48 -16.37 -0.02
N PRO A 6 -7.85 -17.65 0.18
CA PRO A 6 -8.60 -18.42 -0.82
C PRO A 6 -10.04 -17.88 -0.99
N GLU A 7 -10.59 -17.23 0.03
CA GLU A 7 -11.93 -16.65 -0.03
C GLU A 7 -11.94 -15.37 -0.88
N PRO A 8 -12.73 -15.32 -1.98
CA PRO A 8 -12.87 -14.13 -2.79
C PRO A 8 -13.69 -13.07 -2.03
N SER A 9 -13.15 -11.87 -1.92
CA SER A 9 -13.86 -10.69 -1.40
C SER A 9 -13.85 -9.60 -2.46
N GLU A 10 -14.92 -8.80 -2.49
CA GLU A 10 -14.95 -7.58 -3.28
C GLU A 10 -14.60 -6.40 -2.37
N PRO A 11 -13.51 -5.66 -2.63
CA PRO A 11 -12.57 -5.78 -3.75
C PRO A 11 -11.52 -6.90 -3.56
N PRO A 12 -11.03 -7.52 -4.66
CA PRO A 12 -10.10 -8.65 -4.63
C PRO A 12 -8.72 -8.31 -4.03
N VAL A 13 -8.44 -7.02 -3.85
CA VAL A 13 -7.21 -6.56 -3.20
C VAL A 13 -7.57 -5.54 -2.14
N GLN A 14 -7.14 -5.80 -0.91
CA GLN A 14 -7.31 -4.91 0.23
C GLN A 14 -5.96 -4.39 0.69
N LEU A 15 -5.89 -3.08 0.95
CA LEU A 15 -4.67 -2.40 1.38
C LEU A 15 -4.79 -1.93 2.83
N LEU A 16 -3.87 -2.40 3.69
CA LEU A 16 -3.68 -1.89 5.03
C LEU A 16 -2.49 -0.93 5.04
N VAL A 17 -2.69 0.29 5.54
CA VAL A 17 -1.61 1.29 5.68
C VAL A 17 -1.39 1.64 7.14
N SER A 18 -0.19 1.35 7.64
CA SER A 18 0.25 1.70 8.99
C SER A 18 1.34 2.76 8.96
N VAL A 19 1.24 3.74 9.87
CA VAL A 19 2.20 4.86 10.00
C VAL A 19 2.60 4.98 11.47
N SER A 20 3.89 5.18 11.71
CA SER A 20 4.45 5.26 13.07
C SER A 20 3.81 6.37 13.91
N LYS A 21 3.17 5.99 15.03
CA LYS A 21 2.71 6.91 16.09
C LYS A 21 3.87 7.50 16.90
N ARG A 22 5.06 6.87 16.87
CA ARG A 22 6.24 7.34 17.59
C ARG A 22 6.79 8.62 16.98
N TYR A 23 6.92 8.66 15.66
CA TYR A 23 7.48 9.81 14.93
C TYR A 23 6.44 10.86 14.55
N PHE A 24 5.23 10.44 14.17
CA PHE A 24 4.16 11.37 13.80
C PHE A 24 3.10 11.45 14.90
N LYS A 25 3.34 12.32 15.88
CA LYS A 25 2.42 12.53 17.03
C LYS A 25 1.08 13.13 16.58
N LYS A 26 1.12 14.12 15.68
CA LYS A 26 -0.07 14.78 15.15
C LYS A 26 -0.88 13.84 14.26
N ALA A 27 -2.19 13.75 14.51
CA ALA A 27 -3.10 12.91 13.73
C ALA A 27 -3.20 13.37 12.27
N VAL A 28 -3.19 14.68 12.04
CA VAL A 28 -3.22 15.30 10.70
C VAL A 28 -2.05 14.81 9.84
N ASP A 29 -0.85 14.75 10.40
CA ASP A 29 0.35 14.30 9.70
C ASP A 29 0.26 12.82 9.30
N ARG A 30 -0.18 11.96 10.23
CA ARG A 30 -0.42 10.54 9.94
C ARG A 30 -1.50 10.36 8.87
N ASN A 31 -2.57 11.14 8.94
CA ASN A 31 -3.66 11.08 7.97
C ASN A 31 -3.20 11.55 6.59
N ARG A 32 -2.38 12.60 6.52
CA ARG A 32 -1.77 13.06 5.27
C ARG A 32 -0.90 11.98 4.63
N LEU A 33 -0.01 11.35 5.39
CA LEU A 33 0.83 10.24 4.89
C LEU A 33 -0.01 9.05 4.43
N LYS A 34 -1.00 8.62 5.22
CA LYS A 34 -1.93 7.55 4.83
C LYS A 34 -2.70 7.90 3.55
N ARG A 35 -3.14 9.16 3.38
CA ARG A 35 -3.79 9.63 2.15
C ARG A 35 -2.84 9.56 0.96
N GLN A 36 -1.61 10.06 1.09
CA GLN A 36 -0.61 10.01 0.02
C GLN A 36 -0.30 8.58 -0.43
N ILE A 37 -0.15 7.64 0.51
CA ILE A 37 0.09 6.22 0.19
C ILE A 37 -1.12 5.61 -0.53
N ARG A 38 -2.34 5.90 -0.07
CA ARG A 38 -3.56 5.40 -0.74
C ARG A 38 -3.73 5.97 -2.14
N GLU A 39 -3.45 7.25 -2.36
CA GLU A 39 -3.50 7.85 -3.70
C GLU A 39 -2.44 7.26 -4.63
N ALA A 40 -1.21 7.07 -4.12
CA ALA A 40 -0.16 6.40 -4.90
C ALA A 40 -0.58 4.98 -5.30
N TYR A 41 -1.18 4.22 -4.38
CA TYR A 41 -1.74 2.91 -4.68
C TYR A 41 -2.90 2.99 -5.68
N ARG A 42 -3.81 3.97 -5.55
CA ARG A 42 -4.94 4.17 -6.46
C ARG A 42 -4.48 4.40 -7.90
N LEU A 43 -3.41 5.18 -8.09
CA LEU A 43 -2.81 5.42 -9.41
C LEU A 43 -2.14 4.16 -9.97
N GLN A 44 -1.47 3.39 -9.12
CA GLN A 44 -0.81 2.14 -9.51
C GLN A 44 -1.78 0.94 -9.57
N LYS A 45 -3.06 1.14 -9.20
CA LYS A 45 -4.03 0.06 -8.98
C LYS A 45 -4.21 -0.80 -10.23
N GLN A 46 -4.02 -0.30 -11.44
CA GLN A 46 -4.19 -1.12 -12.65
C GLN A 46 -3.18 -2.26 -12.77
N VAL A 47 -2.04 -2.19 -12.09
CA VAL A 47 -0.97 -3.20 -12.17
C VAL A 47 -1.29 -4.43 -11.32
N VAL A 48 -2.12 -4.30 -10.28
CA VAL A 48 -2.35 -5.36 -9.26
C VAL A 48 -3.48 -6.35 -9.61
N PRO A 49 -4.62 -5.96 -10.23
CA PRO A 49 -5.68 -6.87 -10.64
C PRO A 49 -5.25 -7.86 -11.72
N ALA A 50 -4.24 -7.51 -12.52
CA ALA A 50 -3.75 -8.36 -13.61
C ALA A 50 -3.19 -9.71 -13.13
N CYS A 51 -2.80 -9.83 -11.85
CA CYS A 51 -2.34 -11.09 -11.26
C CYS A 51 -3.44 -11.88 -10.54
N ASN A 52 -4.68 -11.40 -10.47
CA ASN A 52 -5.77 -12.09 -9.78
C ASN A 52 -6.46 -13.18 -10.61
N THR A 53 -5.70 -13.87 -11.46
CA THR A 53 -6.19 -14.96 -12.33
C THR A 53 -6.55 -16.23 -11.53
N GLN A 54 -6.18 -16.32 -10.25
CA GLN A 54 -6.28 -17.56 -9.48
C GLN A 54 -7.47 -17.66 -8.50
N GLY A 55 -8.32 -16.62 -8.41
CA GLY A 55 -9.41 -16.60 -7.43
C GLY A 55 -8.88 -16.40 -6.00
N GLY A 56 -9.54 -15.53 -5.23
CA GLY A 56 -9.15 -15.19 -3.86
C GLY A 56 -8.85 -13.70 -3.64
N THR A 57 -8.50 -13.37 -2.40
CA THR A 57 -8.27 -12.00 -1.94
C THR A 57 -6.81 -11.78 -1.58
N TRP A 58 -6.21 -10.69 -2.08
CA TRP A 58 -4.88 -10.25 -1.69
C TRP A 58 -4.95 -9.18 -0.60
N LEU A 59 -4.31 -9.42 0.53
CA LEU A 59 -4.12 -8.43 1.60
C LEU A 59 -2.70 -7.87 1.52
N ILE A 60 -2.58 -6.58 1.24
CA ILE A 60 -1.30 -5.87 1.16
C ILE A 60 -1.14 -4.95 2.37
N GLY A 61 -0.16 -5.23 3.21
CA GLY A 61 0.24 -4.38 4.33
C GLY A 61 1.43 -3.48 3.96
N VAL A 62 1.20 -2.16 3.99
CA VAL A 62 2.21 -1.11 3.80
C VAL A 62 2.50 -0.43 5.14
N LEU A 63 3.78 -0.47 5.55
CA LEU A 63 4.26 0.18 6.76
C LEU A 63 5.18 1.35 6.41
N TYR A 64 4.83 2.54 6.87
CA TYR A 64 5.69 3.72 6.75
C TYR A 64 6.64 3.81 7.94
N ILE A 65 7.92 3.48 7.69
CA ILE A 65 9.00 3.46 8.70
C ILE A 65 9.80 4.79 8.71
N GLY A 66 9.59 5.67 7.74
CA GLY A 66 10.28 6.96 7.65
C GLY A 66 10.05 7.84 8.88
N LYS A 67 11.10 8.55 9.31
CA LYS A 67 11.04 9.49 10.45
C LYS A 67 10.57 10.89 10.03
N GLU A 68 10.56 11.16 8.73
CA GLU A 68 10.27 12.48 8.16
C GLU A 68 9.08 12.46 7.19
N LYS A 69 8.53 13.65 6.92
CA LYS A 69 7.42 13.84 5.98
C LYS A 69 7.95 13.87 4.55
N ASN A 70 8.09 12.70 3.94
CA ASN A 70 8.52 12.63 2.55
C ASN A 70 7.46 13.23 1.60
N PRO A 71 7.89 13.86 0.49
CA PRO A 71 6.97 14.33 -0.54
C PRO A 71 6.30 13.14 -1.26
N PHE A 72 5.16 13.41 -1.87
CA PHE A 72 4.35 12.40 -2.56
C PHE A 72 5.14 11.61 -3.61
N ASN A 73 5.96 12.29 -4.41
CA ASN A 73 6.76 11.67 -5.46
C ASN A 73 7.70 10.58 -4.91
N THR A 74 8.36 10.85 -3.78
CA THR A 74 9.25 9.88 -3.14
C THR A 74 8.47 8.68 -2.60
N ILE A 75 7.30 8.93 -2.00
CA ILE A 75 6.42 7.86 -1.47
C ILE A 75 5.91 6.99 -2.61
N SER A 76 5.41 7.60 -3.69
CA SER A 76 4.88 6.90 -4.86
C SER A 76 5.95 6.06 -5.55
N LYS A 77 7.14 6.61 -5.81
CA LYS A 77 8.25 5.84 -6.41
C LYS A 77 8.63 4.61 -5.58
N LYS A 78 8.75 4.76 -4.25
CA LYS A 78 9.08 3.64 -3.36
C LYS A 78 7.95 2.62 -3.24
N LEU A 79 6.70 3.08 -3.23
CA LEU A 79 5.54 2.20 -3.23
C LEU A 79 5.50 1.37 -4.51
N ASN A 80 5.71 2.00 -5.67
CA ASN A 80 5.70 1.33 -6.96
C ASN A 80 6.78 0.27 -7.06
N SER A 81 8.03 0.58 -6.69
CA SER A 81 9.09 -0.44 -6.73
C SER A 81 8.85 -1.56 -5.72
N GLY A 82 8.18 -1.26 -4.59
CA GLY A 82 7.74 -2.27 -3.62
C GLY A 82 6.64 -3.19 -4.18
N LEU A 83 5.67 -2.64 -4.91
CA LEU A 83 4.60 -3.39 -5.54
C LEU A 83 5.12 -4.26 -6.70
N GLU A 84 5.98 -3.71 -7.56
CA GLU A 84 6.61 -4.46 -8.65
C GLU A 84 7.36 -5.69 -8.10
N ARG A 85 8.16 -5.51 -7.05
CA ARG A 85 8.87 -6.62 -6.38
C ARG A 85 7.96 -7.67 -5.78
N LEU A 86 6.73 -7.31 -5.41
CA LEU A 86 5.73 -8.26 -4.90
C LEU A 86 5.02 -9.02 -6.03
N LEU A 87 5.00 -8.47 -7.25
CA LEU A 87 4.37 -9.08 -8.41
C LEU A 87 5.34 -9.91 -9.26
N THR A 88 6.63 -9.58 -9.25
CA THR A 88 7.68 -10.34 -9.96
C THR A 88 8.15 -11.59 -9.21
N LYS A 89 7.73 -11.79 -7.96
CA LYS A 89 8.06 -12.95 -7.13
C LYS A 89 6.88 -13.89 -6.99
#